data_AF-A0A090AF37-F1
#
_entry.id   AF-A0A090AF37-F1
#
_cell.length_a   1.000
_cell.length_b   1.000
_cell.length_c   1.000
_cell.angle_alpha   90.00
_cell.angle_beta   90.00
_cell.angle_gamma   90.00
#
_symmetry.space_group_name_H-M   'P 1'
#
loop_
_entity.id
_entity.type
_entity.pdbx_description
1 polymer ?
#
loop_
_entity_poly.entity_id
_entity_poly.type
_entity_poly.pdbx_seq_one_letter_code
_entity_poly.pdbx_strand_id
1 'polypeptide(L)'
;MNLISSQWLGKKPPIYFHFVTILLMVLGLGSCATLGGDGADSTSNSTDKVAIETVNTLIEKSMIVLEEIMQNPDSTIPSSLLQVAEALIIVPDMFKIGFGIGANLGKGIAMVREDDRTWSNPVMISMGGGSFGLQIGAQETDIVLVFKNRQGLENLVTGSMTLGADLGIAAGPVGVATEASADSQFNSEIYSYSRSKGLFAGVSLKGQKVEVDKSSNLSLYGKLVNVADVFANRVSATSLNVVNNLKNKLRKLSP
;
A
#
# COMPACT_ATOMS: atom_id res chain seq x y z
N MET A 1 32.68 27.84 -34.58
CA MET A 1 31.38 28.30 -35.11
C MET A 1 30.31 28.02 -34.06
N ASN A 2 29.48 29.04 -33.80
CA ASN A 2 28.27 29.11 -32.96
C ASN A 2 28.47 29.04 -31.44
N LEU A 3 28.52 30.20 -30.75
CA LEU A 3 27.41 31.10 -30.36
C LEU A 3 26.54 30.50 -29.25
N ILE A 4 26.93 30.75 -27.99
CA ILE A 4 25.98 30.74 -26.87
C ILE A 4 25.88 32.18 -26.37
N SER A 5 24.76 32.80 -26.74
CA SER A 5 24.32 34.13 -26.36
C SER A 5 24.17 34.23 -24.84
N SER A 6 24.91 35.16 -24.25
CA SER A 6 24.84 35.57 -22.85
C SER A 6 23.71 36.57 -22.60
N GLN A 7 22.48 36.18 -22.92
CA GLN A 7 21.28 36.90 -22.48
C GLN A 7 20.51 35.97 -21.56
N TRP A 8 20.54 36.23 -20.24
CA TRP A 8 19.51 35.94 -19.23
C TRP A 8 20.09 36.17 -17.82
N LEU A 9 20.62 37.37 -17.57
CA LEU A 9 20.95 37.87 -16.22
C LEU A 9 19.82 38.83 -15.82
N GLY A 10 18.82 38.35 -15.05
CA GLY A 10 17.83 39.28 -14.49
C GLY A 10 16.45 38.77 -14.07
N LYS A 11 16.15 37.46 -14.09
CA LYS A 11 14.90 36.95 -13.48
C LYS A 11 15.21 35.81 -12.52
N LYS A 12 14.71 35.90 -11.29
CA LYS A 12 14.74 34.78 -10.32
C LYS A 12 14.08 33.56 -10.97
N PRO A 13 14.76 32.40 -11.06
CA PRO A 13 14.16 31.22 -11.66
C PRO A 13 13.05 30.65 -10.76
N PRO A 14 11.98 30.06 -11.32
CA PRO A 14 10.94 29.38 -10.54
C PRO A 14 11.53 28.17 -9.79
N ILE A 15 10.94 27.86 -8.63
CA ILE A 15 11.41 26.89 -7.62
C ILE A 15 11.73 25.48 -8.18
N TYR A 16 11.23 25.14 -9.37
CA TYR A 16 11.52 23.88 -10.07
C TYR A 16 12.96 23.73 -10.60
N PHE A 17 13.74 24.82 -10.75
CA PHE A 17 15.11 24.75 -11.28
C PHE A 17 16.12 24.11 -10.30
N HIS A 18 15.82 24.11 -8.99
CA HIS A 18 16.65 23.42 -8.01
C HIS A 18 16.47 21.89 -8.04
N PHE A 19 15.30 21.39 -8.42
CA PHE A 19 15.04 19.94 -8.47
C PHE A 19 15.68 19.26 -9.69
N VAL A 20 15.76 19.94 -10.83
CA VAL A 20 16.37 19.37 -12.05
C VAL A 20 17.89 19.33 -11.97
N THR A 21 18.51 20.19 -11.16
CA THR A 21 19.98 20.20 -10.99
C THR A 21 20.46 19.09 -10.05
N ILE A 22 19.63 18.66 -9.09
CA ILE A 22 19.97 17.58 -8.15
C ILE A 22 19.92 16.19 -8.82
N LEU A 23 19.20 16.03 -9.94
CA LEU A 23 19.11 14.76 -10.67
C LEU A 23 20.36 14.44 -11.54
N LEU A 24 21.29 15.39 -11.71
CA LEU A 24 22.50 15.21 -12.54
C LEU A 24 23.81 15.00 -11.75
N MET A 25 23.77 14.93 -10.42
CA MET A 25 24.96 14.75 -9.57
C MET A 25 25.20 13.30 -9.07
N VAL A 26 24.52 12.28 -9.63
CA VAL A 26 24.71 10.86 -9.22
C VAL A 26 25.52 10.03 -10.25
N LEU A 27 26.06 10.63 -11.31
CA LEU A 27 26.82 9.90 -12.34
C LEU A 27 28.30 10.28 -12.43
N GLY A 28 28.98 10.42 -11.29
CA GLY A 28 30.42 10.64 -11.30
C GLY A 28 31.09 10.32 -9.98
N LEU A 29 31.61 9.10 -9.88
CA LEU A 29 32.92 8.70 -9.31
C LEU A 29 32.87 7.23 -8.84
N GLY A 30 32.80 6.33 -9.81
CA GLY A 30 33.28 4.96 -9.61
C GLY A 30 34.80 4.96 -9.69
N SER A 31 35.47 5.27 -8.57
CA SER A 31 36.90 5.04 -8.42
C SER A 31 37.13 3.62 -7.91
N CYS A 32 37.87 2.87 -8.70
CA CYS A 32 38.38 1.53 -8.43
C CYS A 32 39.63 1.58 -7.53
N ALA A 33 39.85 0.48 -6.77
CA ALA A 33 40.98 0.13 -5.88
C ALA A 33 40.89 0.73 -4.45
N THR A 34 41.16 0.02 -3.35
CA THR A 34 42.14 -1.05 -3.06
C THR A 34 41.68 -2.04 -1.97
N LEU A 35 42.35 -3.20 -1.93
CA LEU A 35 42.21 -4.32 -1.00
C LEU A 35 42.48 -3.99 0.48
N GLY A 36 41.74 -4.65 1.38
CA GLY A 36 42.19 -5.01 2.74
C GLY A 36 41.59 -4.21 3.90
N GLY A 37 40.88 -4.90 4.81
CA GLY A 37 40.58 -4.42 6.16
C GLY A 37 39.18 -4.78 6.66
N ASP A 38 39.12 -5.68 7.64
CA ASP A 38 37.93 -6.01 8.44
C ASP A 38 37.21 -4.75 8.96
N GLY A 39 35.90 -4.66 8.71
CA GLY A 39 35.08 -3.51 9.11
C GLY A 39 33.60 -3.71 8.81
N ALA A 40 33.05 -4.89 9.08
CA ALA A 40 31.63 -5.18 8.96
C ALA A 40 30.97 -5.14 10.35
N ASP A 41 30.34 -4.03 10.76
CA ASP A 41 29.32 -4.08 11.83
C ASP A 41 28.45 -2.81 12.01
N SER A 42 28.85 -1.63 11.53
CA SER A 42 28.14 -0.38 11.88
C SER A 42 27.07 0.08 10.87
N THR A 43 27.15 -0.35 9.61
CA THR A 43 26.22 0.06 8.54
C THR A 43 25.00 -0.86 8.38
N SER A 44 25.10 -2.13 8.77
CA SER A 44 23.97 -3.07 8.77
C SER A 44 22.92 -2.63 9.78
N ASN A 45 23.34 -2.32 11.01
CA ASN A 45 22.44 -1.98 12.11
C ASN A 45 21.66 -0.67 11.88
N SER A 46 22.21 0.30 11.15
CA SER A 46 21.47 1.53 10.78
C SER A 46 20.47 1.28 9.65
N THR A 47 20.83 0.49 8.64
CA THR A 47 19.96 0.12 7.53
C THR A 47 18.77 -0.71 8.00
N ASP A 48 19.03 -1.69 8.87
CA ASP A 48 17.99 -2.55 9.45
C ASP A 48 17.00 -1.74 10.29
N LYS A 49 17.49 -0.79 11.08
CA LYS A 49 16.63 0.13 11.86
C LYS A 49 15.74 0.99 10.96
N VAL A 50 16.30 1.56 9.88
CA VAL A 50 15.52 2.36 8.92
C VAL A 50 14.47 1.51 8.22
N ALA A 51 14.78 0.27 7.86
CA ALA A 51 13.84 -0.64 7.22
C ALA A 51 12.68 -1.04 8.17
N ILE A 52 12.99 -1.36 9.42
CA ILE A 52 11.98 -1.65 10.46
C ILE A 52 11.09 -0.43 10.69
N GLU A 53 11.69 0.77 10.81
CA GLU A 53 10.94 2.00 11.02
C GLU A 53 10.00 2.33 9.86
N THR A 54 10.46 2.11 8.63
CA THR A 54 9.64 2.29 7.41
C THR A 54 8.43 1.37 7.43
N VAL A 55 8.60 0.11 7.85
CA VAL A 55 7.50 -0.85 7.96
C VAL A 55 6.54 -0.48 9.09
N ASN A 56 7.05 -0.06 10.24
CA ASN A 56 6.20 0.38 11.36
C ASN A 56 5.37 1.61 10.96
N THR A 57 6.00 2.59 10.31
CA THR A 57 5.32 3.77 9.77
C THR A 57 4.23 3.38 8.77
N LEU A 58 4.49 2.40 7.90
CA LEU A 58 3.51 1.93 6.92
C LEU A 58 2.29 1.28 7.60
N ILE A 59 2.50 0.49 8.67
CA ILE A 59 1.41 -0.09 9.46
C ILE A 59 0.60 1.01 10.17
N GLU A 60 1.27 1.99 10.75
CA GLU A 60 0.62 3.13 11.41
C GLU A 60 -0.23 3.95 10.45
N LYS A 61 0.30 4.28 9.28
CA LYS A 61 -0.45 4.94 8.20
C LYS A 61 -1.66 4.12 7.78
N SER A 62 -1.53 2.79 7.69
CA SER A 62 -2.65 1.90 7.35
C SER A 62 -3.77 1.97 8.41
N MET A 63 -3.42 2.07 9.70
CA MET A 63 -4.42 2.28 10.77
C MET A 63 -5.12 3.63 10.64
N ILE A 64 -4.35 4.70 10.36
CA ILE A 64 -4.87 6.06 10.18
C ILE A 64 -5.84 6.11 9.01
N VAL A 65 -5.45 5.56 7.85
CA VAL A 65 -6.30 5.50 6.64
C VAL A 65 -7.63 4.83 6.95
N LEU A 66 -7.61 3.68 7.62
CA LEU A 66 -8.83 2.97 7.95
C LEU A 66 -9.71 3.78 8.90
N GLU A 67 -9.12 4.38 9.94
CA GLU A 67 -9.85 5.24 10.88
C GLU A 67 -10.52 6.43 10.19
N GLU A 68 -9.79 7.12 9.33
CA GLU A 68 -10.29 8.31 8.62
C GLU A 68 -11.39 7.95 7.61
N ILE A 69 -11.27 6.82 6.92
CA ILE A 69 -12.34 6.29 6.07
C ILE A 69 -13.58 6.00 6.91
N MET A 70 -13.43 5.33 8.05
CA MET A 70 -14.57 4.98 8.92
C MET A 70 -15.25 6.22 9.51
N GLN A 71 -14.51 7.29 9.77
CA GLN A 71 -15.02 8.56 10.29
C GLN A 71 -15.64 9.47 9.22
N ASN A 72 -15.38 9.21 7.93
CA ASN A 72 -15.87 10.02 6.83
C ASN A 72 -17.20 9.47 6.27
N PRO A 73 -18.34 10.18 6.41
CA PRO A 73 -19.63 9.71 5.90
C PRO A 73 -19.65 9.38 4.40
N ASP A 74 -18.84 10.06 3.60
CA ASP A 74 -18.81 9.93 2.14
C ASP A 74 -17.99 8.72 1.65
N SER A 75 -17.23 8.09 2.54
CA SER A 75 -16.37 6.94 2.21
C SER A 75 -16.42 5.80 3.22
N THR A 76 -17.22 5.94 4.29
CA THR A 76 -17.32 4.94 5.35
C THR A 76 -17.72 3.57 4.82
N ILE A 77 -17.00 2.55 5.30
CA ILE A 77 -17.26 1.17 4.94
C ILE A 77 -18.47 0.70 5.77
N PRO A 78 -19.55 0.20 5.16
CA PRO A 78 -20.71 -0.27 5.91
C PRO A 78 -20.31 -1.36 6.89
N SER A 79 -20.77 -1.25 8.13
CA SER A 79 -20.47 -2.24 9.17
C SER A 79 -20.90 -3.65 8.78
N SER A 80 -21.99 -3.79 8.02
CA SER A 80 -22.45 -5.08 7.48
C SER A 80 -21.44 -5.71 6.51
N LEU A 81 -20.74 -4.89 5.71
CA LEU A 81 -19.67 -5.38 4.84
C LEU A 81 -18.44 -5.80 5.66
N LEU A 82 -18.06 -5.00 6.65
CA LEU A 82 -16.96 -5.36 7.56
C LEU A 82 -17.25 -6.62 8.36
N GLN A 83 -18.52 -6.88 8.71
CA GLN A 83 -18.94 -8.11 9.37
C GLN A 83 -18.84 -9.34 8.46
N VAL A 84 -18.87 -9.22 7.14
CA VAL A 84 -18.66 -10.36 6.24
C VAL A 84 -17.29 -10.33 5.55
N ALA A 85 -16.42 -9.42 5.98
CA ALA A 85 -15.08 -9.29 5.45
C ALA A 85 -14.21 -10.46 5.92
N GLU A 86 -13.68 -11.21 4.97
CA GLU A 86 -12.72 -12.29 5.19
C GLU A 86 -11.27 -11.81 5.07
N ALA A 87 -11.05 -10.68 4.39
CA ALA A 87 -9.73 -10.07 4.33
C ALA A 87 -9.77 -8.55 4.05
N LEU A 88 -8.67 -7.89 4.39
CA LEU A 88 -8.45 -6.47 4.14
C LEU A 88 -7.07 -6.26 3.50
N ILE A 89 -7.02 -5.41 2.48
CA ILE A 89 -5.77 -4.81 1.99
C ILE A 89 -5.87 -3.30 2.18
N ILE A 90 -4.88 -2.72 2.83
CA ILE A 90 -4.81 -1.28 3.08
C ILE A 90 -3.52 -0.76 2.46
N VAL A 91 -3.66 0.17 1.52
CA VAL A 91 -2.54 0.80 0.79
C VAL A 91 -2.62 2.30 1.03
N PRO A 92 -1.94 2.82 2.07
CA PRO A 92 -1.81 4.26 2.25
C PRO A 92 -0.92 4.85 1.14
N ASP A 93 -1.10 6.14 0.88
CA ASP A 93 -0.18 6.94 0.07
C ASP A 93 0.08 6.37 -1.34
N MET A 94 -0.93 5.74 -1.96
CA MET A 94 -0.75 5.18 -3.30
C MET A 94 -0.51 6.30 -4.30
N PHE A 95 0.66 6.26 -4.92
CA PHE A 95 1.10 7.27 -5.85
C PHE A 95 0.62 6.93 -7.26
N LYS A 96 0.01 7.90 -7.92
CA LYS A 96 -0.45 7.83 -9.30
C LYS A 96 0.25 8.91 -10.11
N ILE A 97 0.90 8.52 -11.20
CA ILE A 97 1.57 9.44 -12.14
C ILE A 97 1.12 9.16 -13.55
N GLY A 98 0.78 10.20 -14.32
CA GLY A 98 0.45 10.01 -15.73
C GLY A 98 0.02 11.28 -16.46
N PHE A 99 0.04 11.17 -17.80
CA PHE A 99 -0.58 12.07 -18.76
C PHE A 99 -1.27 11.19 -19.82
N GLY A 100 -2.56 10.91 -19.65
CA GLY A 100 -3.27 9.94 -20.50
C GLY A 100 -2.99 8.49 -20.12
N ILE A 101 -1.72 8.09 -20.16
CA ILE A 101 -1.21 6.80 -19.68
C ILE A 101 -0.33 7.06 -18.46
N GLY A 102 -0.50 6.24 -17.44
CA GLY A 102 0.19 6.38 -16.17
C GLY A 102 0.52 5.05 -15.50
N ALA A 103 1.15 5.17 -14.33
CA ALA A 103 1.40 4.06 -13.43
C ALA A 103 0.89 4.43 -12.04
N ASN A 104 0.39 3.42 -11.33
CA ASN A 104 0.15 3.51 -9.90
C ASN A 104 1.14 2.62 -9.17
N LEU A 105 1.64 3.09 -8.03
CA LEU A 105 2.58 2.37 -7.18
C LEU A 105 2.27 2.69 -5.72
N GLY A 106 2.15 1.67 -4.89
CA GLY A 106 1.90 1.81 -3.47
C GLY A 106 2.43 0.63 -2.67
N LYS A 107 2.67 0.85 -1.39
CA LYS A 107 2.95 -0.22 -0.43
C LYS A 107 1.82 -0.27 0.59
N GLY A 108 1.59 -1.45 1.15
CA GLY A 108 0.51 -1.63 2.09
C GLY A 108 0.62 -2.90 2.90
N ILE A 109 -0.49 -3.23 3.55
CA ILE A 109 -0.65 -4.44 4.35
C ILE A 109 -1.83 -5.25 3.85
N ALA A 110 -1.73 -6.57 3.94
CA ALA A 110 -2.81 -7.52 3.75
C ALA A 110 -3.03 -8.30 5.06
N MET A 111 -4.29 -8.52 5.43
CA MET A 111 -4.68 -9.26 6.62
C MET A 111 -5.90 -10.13 6.33
N VAL A 112 -5.92 -11.32 6.91
CA VAL A 112 -7.03 -12.28 6.81
C VAL A 112 -7.76 -12.35 8.15
N ARG A 113 -9.08 -12.55 8.09
CA ARG A 113 -9.89 -12.87 9.25
C ARG A 113 -9.84 -14.38 9.48
N GLU A 114 -9.45 -14.80 10.67
CA GLU A 114 -9.39 -16.20 11.10
C GLU A 114 -10.79 -16.74 11.46
N ASP A 115 -10.90 -18.05 11.67
CA ASP A 115 -12.19 -18.71 11.96
C ASP A 115 -12.81 -18.22 13.28
N ASP A 116 -11.98 -17.82 14.23
CA ASP A 116 -12.38 -17.19 15.50
C ASP A 116 -12.72 -15.70 15.37
N ARG A 117 -12.77 -15.18 14.14
CA ARG A 117 -13.06 -13.79 13.79
C ARG A 117 -12.00 -12.79 14.21
N THR A 118 -10.85 -13.25 14.69
CA THR A 118 -9.69 -12.39 14.92
C THR A 118 -8.94 -12.09 13.62
N TRP A 119 -8.13 -11.05 13.62
CA TRP A 119 -7.31 -10.69 12.47
C TRP A 119 -5.91 -11.32 12.55
N SER A 120 -5.43 -11.82 11.41
CA SER A 120 -4.08 -12.37 11.23
C SER A 120 -2.98 -11.34 11.48
N ASN A 121 -1.72 -11.77 11.52
CA ASN A 121 -0.60 -10.84 11.39
C ASN A 121 -0.58 -10.23 9.97
N PRO A 122 -0.07 -8.99 9.82
CA PRO A 122 -0.06 -8.31 8.53
C PRO A 122 1.03 -8.87 7.62
N VAL A 123 0.68 -9.10 6.37
CA VAL A 123 1.62 -9.37 5.29
C VAL A 123 1.89 -8.07 4.56
N MET A 124 3.16 -7.71 4.43
CA MET A 124 3.55 -6.52 3.67
C MET A 124 3.38 -6.80 2.18
N ILE A 125 2.74 -5.88 1.46
CA ILE A 125 2.47 -6.00 0.03
C ILE A 125 2.91 -4.74 -0.72
N SER A 126 3.17 -4.91 -2.01
CA SER A 126 3.26 -3.83 -2.98
C SER A 126 2.13 -3.95 -3.98
N MET A 127 1.55 -2.83 -4.38
CA MET A 127 0.51 -2.76 -5.39
C MET A 127 0.95 -1.84 -6.50
N GLY A 128 0.78 -2.27 -7.75
CA GLY A 128 1.10 -1.42 -8.89
C GLY A 128 0.53 -1.91 -10.21
N GLY A 129 0.39 -1.00 -11.15
CA GLY A 129 -0.13 -1.30 -12.48
C GLY A 129 -0.30 -0.07 -13.34
N GLY A 130 -0.60 -0.30 -14.62
CA GLY A 130 -0.94 0.78 -15.54
C GLY A 130 -2.23 1.49 -15.14
N SER A 131 -2.29 2.79 -15.37
CA SER A 131 -3.52 3.57 -15.30
C SER A 131 -3.79 4.26 -16.63
N PHE A 132 -5.06 4.35 -16.99
CA PHE A 132 -5.54 5.18 -18.09
C PHE A 132 -6.42 6.27 -17.50
N GLY A 133 -6.13 7.53 -17.82
CA GLY A 133 -6.89 8.65 -17.27
C GLY A 133 -6.56 9.99 -17.88
N LEU A 134 -7.56 10.87 -17.97
CA LEU A 134 -7.46 12.23 -18.49
C LEU A 134 -6.71 13.19 -17.55
N GLN A 135 -6.16 12.68 -16.45
CA GLN A 135 -5.52 13.50 -15.43
C GLN A 135 -4.04 13.64 -15.72
N ILE A 136 -3.56 14.88 -15.59
CA ILE A 136 -2.17 15.27 -15.78
C ILE A 136 -1.57 15.50 -14.41
N GLY A 137 -0.52 14.76 -14.08
CA GLY A 137 0.31 15.04 -12.90
C GLY A 137 0.44 13.87 -11.93
N ALA A 138 0.87 14.21 -10.72
CA ALA A 138 1.09 13.29 -9.61
C ALA A 138 -0.04 13.44 -8.59
N GLN A 139 -0.56 12.31 -8.11
CA GLN A 139 -1.59 12.26 -7.08
C GLN A 139 -1.26 11.16 -6.08
N GLU A 140 -1.68 11.40 -4.85
CA GLU A 140 -1.59 10.45 -3.75
C GLU A 140 -3.01 10.08 -3.33
N THR A 141 -3.26 8.80 -3.13
CA THR A 141 -4.57 8.30 -2.74
C THR A 141 -4.45 7.13 -1.80
N ASP A 142 -5.26 7.13 -0.76
CA ASP A 142 -5.39 5.97 0.11
C ASP A 142 -6.41 5.00 -0.45
N ILE A 143 -6.14 3.70 -0.32
CA ILE A 143 -7.01 2.62 -0.80
C ILE A 143 -7.22 1.59 0.31
N VAL A 144 -8.47 1.17 0.48
CA VAL A 144 -8.85 -0.01 1.27
C VAL A 144 -9.62 -0.97 0.39
N LEU A 145 -9.18 -2.21 0.33
CA LEU A 145 -9.86 -3.31 -0.35
C LEU A 145 -10.44 -4.25 0.70
N VAL A 146 -11.73 -4.54 0.59
CA VAL A 146 -12.46 -5.44 1.46
C VAL A 146 -12.82 -6.69 0.68
N PHE A 147 -12.30 -7.83 1.11
CA PHE A 147 -12.53 -9.12 0.49
C PHE A 147 -13.63 -9.84 1.25
N LYS A 148 -14.60 -10.38 0.51
CA LYS A 148 -15.69 -11.19 1.08
C LYS A 148 -15.38 -12.68 1.17
N ASN A 149 -14.37 -13.15 0.45
CA ASN A 149 -13.98 -14.55 0.45
C ASN A 149 -12.46 -14.67 0.65
N ARG A 150 -12.04 -15.75 1.32
CA ARG A 150 -10.61 -16.06 1.46
C ARG A 150 -9.99 -16.55 0.15
N GLN A 151 -10.81 -17.11 -0.74
CA GLN A 151 -10.37 -17.58 -2.06
C GLN A 151 -9.68 -16.46 -2.84
N GLY A 152 -10.13 -15.21 -2.67
CA GLY A 152 -9.49 -14.04 -3.27
C GLY A 152 -8.05 -13.75 -2.82
N LEU A 153 -7.51 -14.49 -1.84
CA LEU A 153 -6.12 -14.36 -1.41
C LEU A 153 -5.27 -15.61 -1.66
N GLU A 154 -5.83 -16.68 -2.24
CA GLU A 154 -5.06 -17.88 -2.59
C GLU A 154 -3.89 -17.54 -3.51
N ASN A 155 -4.15 -16.71 -4.53
CA ASN A 155 -3.11 -16.24 -5.43
C ASN A 155 -2.05 -15.38 -4.71
N LEU A 156 -2.46 -14.56 -3.74
CA LEU A 156 -1.52 -13.77 -2.95
C LEU A 156 -0.62 -14.66 -2.07
N VAL A 157 -1.14 -15.78 -1.54
CA VAL A 157 -0.34 -16.78 -0.83
C VAL A 157 0.74 -17.37 -1.74
N THR A 158 0.44 -17.58 -3.03
CA THR A 158 1.42 -18.06 -4.01
C THR A 158 2.39 -16.98 -4.50
N GLY A 159 2.13 -15.70 -4.20
CA GLY A 159 3.08 -14.60 -4.35
C GLY A 159 2.51 -13.33 -4.98
N SER A 160 1.46 -13.43 -5.81
CA SER A 160 0.83 -12.27 -6.43
C SER A 160 -0.57 -12.54 -6.96
N MET A 161 -1.36 -11.48 -7.10
CA MET A 161 -2.71 -11.53 -7.69
C MET A 161 -2.97 -10.26 -8.52
N THR A 162 -3.87 -10.34 -9.50
CA THR A 162 -4.25 -9.22 -10.36
C THR A 162 -5.72 -8.86 -10.17
N LEU A 163 -5.98 -7.62 -9.72
CA LEU A 163 -7.33 -7.13 -9.49
C LEU A 163 -8.10 -6.98 -10.80
N GLY A 164 -9.33 -7.51 -10.85
CA GLY A 164 -10.19 -7.46 -12.02
C GLY A 164 -9.89 -8.50 -13.12
N ALA A 165 -8.75 -9.18 -13.06
CA ALA A 165 -8.41 -10.30 -13.94
C ALA A 165 -8.64 -11.63 -13.22
N ASP A 166 -8.09 -11.76 -12.01
CA ASP A 166 -8.25 -12.96 -11.20
C ASP A 166 -9.53 -12.90 -10.36
N LEU A 167 -9.93 -11.70 -9.94
CA LEU A 167 -11.04 -11.48 -8.99
C LEU A 167 -11.90 -10.29 -9.35
N GLY A 168 -13.21 -10.43 -9.11
CA GLY A 168 -14.20 -9.39 -9.37
C GLY A 168 -14.08 -8.23 -8.37
N ILE A 169 -13.65 -7.07 -8.85
CA ILE A 169 -13.56 -5.83 -8.07
C ILE A 169 -14.65 -4.83 -8.42
N ALA A 170 -15.31 -4.30 -7.40
CA ALA A 170 -16.30 -3.23 -7.51
C ALA A 170 -16.02 -2.10 -6.52
N ALA A 171 -16.57 -0.92 -6.80
CA ALA A 171 -16.60 0.16 -5.83
C ALA A 171 -17.63 -0.18 -4.73
N GLY A 172 -17.27 0.03 -3.46
CA GLY A 172 -18.11 -0.38 -2.33
C GLY A 172 -19.25 0.59 -2.03
N PRO A 173 -20.42 0.12 -1.54
CA PRO A 173 -21.47 1.02 -1.08
C PRO A 173 -20.97 1.87 0.08
N VAL A 174 -21.46 3.12 0.18
CA VAL A 174 -21.09 4.07 1.24
C VAL A 174 -22.28 4.33 2.16
N GLY A 175 -22.01 4.59 3.44
CA GLY A 175 -23.01 4.96 4.44
C GLY A 175 -23.54 3.80 5.30
N VAL A 176 -24.47 4.13 6.20
CA VAL A 176 -25.11 3.16 7.12
C VAL A 176 -26.14 2.36 6.34
N ALA A 177 -25.78 1.15 5.90
CA ALA A 177 -26.75 0.20 5.37
C ALA A 177 -27.74 -0.19 6.48
N THR A 178 -29.04 0.05 6.29
CA THR A 178 -30.07 -0.56 7.12
C THR A 178 -30.12 -2.06 6.81
N GLU A 179 -30.32 -2.90 7.83
CA GLU A 179 -30.23 -4.36 7.77
C GLU A 179 -31.06 -4.99 6.63
N ALA A 180 -32.18 -4.36 6.27
CA ALA A 180 -33.06 -4.79 5.18
C ALA A 180 -32.45 -4.68 3.76
N SER A 181 -31.32 -4.00 3.58
CA SER A 181 -30.66 -3.75 2.28
C SER A 181 -29.34 -4.50 2.10
N ALA A 182 -28.79 -5.11 3.15
CA ALA A 182 -27.42 -5.61 3.16
C ALA A 182 -27.22 -6.93 2.40
N ASP A 183 -28.18 -7.86 2.46
CA ASP A 183 -28.02 -9.20 1.88
C ASP A 183 -28.01 -9.22 0.35
N SER A 184 -28.72 -8.30 -0.30
CA SER A 184 -28.82 -8.23 -1.78
C SER A 184 -27.77 -7.33 -2.45
N GLN A 185 -26.95 -6.61 -1.68
CA GLN A 185 -26.12 -5.51 -2.20
C GLN A 185 -24.66 -5.91 -2.42
N PHE A 186 -24.21 -7.03 -1.84
CA PHE A 186 -22.82 -7.42 -1.86
C PHE A 186 -22.46 -8.51 -2.90
N ASN A 187 -22.64 -8.23 -4.19
CA ASN A 187 -22.44 -9.18 -5.29
C ASN A 187 -20.99 -9.33 -5.81
N SER A 188 -20.02 -8.59 -5.26
CA SER A 188 -18.62 -8.62 -5.71
C SER A 188 -17.72 -9.29 -4.69
N GLU A 189 -16.63 -9.89 -5.16
CA GLU A 189 -15.63 -10.57 -4.32
C GLU A 189 -14.80 -9.55 -3.53
N ILE A 190 -14.50 -8.42 -4.18
CA ILE A 190 -13.70 -7.33 -3.61
C ILE A 190 -14.44 -6.01 -3.75
N TYR A 191 -14.47 -5.25 -2.65
CA TYR A 191 -14.94 -3.88 -2.61
C TYR A 191 -13.79 -2.90 -2.35
N SER A 192 -13.68 -1.88 -3.18
CA SER A 192 -12.64 -0.85 -3.05
C SER A 192 -13.20 0.46 -2.49
N TYR A 193 -12.48 1.05 -1.54
CA TYR A 193 -12.75 2.34 -0.90
C TYR A 193 -11.52 3.24 -0.99
N SER A 194 -11.73 4.56 -0.96
CA SER A 194 -10.65 5.56 -0.96
C SER A 194 -11.00 6.75 -0.06
N ARG A 195 -10.01 7.25 0.70
CA ARG A 195 -10.18 8.39 1.61
C ARG A 195 -10.44 9.71 0.87
N SER A 196 -9.63 10.02 -0.15
CA SER A 196 -9.47 11.39 -0.67
C SER A 196 -10.45 11.76 -1.80
N LYS A 197 -11.19 10.81 -2.36
CA LYS A 197 -12.05 11.05 -3.53
C LYS A 197 -13.44 10.38 -3.48
N GLY A 198 -13.88 9.82 -2.35
CA GLY A 198 -15.12 9.06 -2.29
C GLY A 198 -15.09 7.82 -3.19
N LEU A 199 -16.25 7.37 -3.69
CA LEU A 199 -16.49 6.16 -4.49
C LEU A 199 -15.73 6.14 -5.84
N PHE A 200 -14.42 5.91 -5.83
CA PHE A 200 -13.60 5.83 -7.04
C PHE A 200 -12.54 4.73 -6.92
N ALA A 201 -12.79 3.56 -7.51
CA ALA A 201 -11.68 2.63 -7.83
C ALA A 201 -12.01 1.45 -8.76
N GLY A 202 -13.28 1.17 -9.11
CA GLY A 202 -13.59 -0.04 -9.89
C GLY A 202 -12.92 -0.12 -11.27
N VAL A 203 -12.75 1.00 -11.98
CA VAL A 203 -12.06 1.05 -13.28
C VAL A 203 -10.56 1.33 -13.17
N SER A 204 -10.11 2.03 -12.13
CA SER A 204 -8.71 2.44 -11.98
C SER A 204 -7.84 1.41 -11.23
N LEU A 205 -8.46 0.42 -10.58
CA LEU A 205 -7.77 -0.70 -9.94
C LEU A 205 -7.71 -1.96 -10.80
N LYS A 206 -8.52 -2.06 -11.86
CA LYS A 206 -8.45 -3.19 -12.79
C LYS A 206 -7.09 -3.24 -13.46
N GLY A 207 -6.48 -4.42 -13.47
CA GLY A 207 -5.14 -4.64 -14.02
C GLY A 207 -4.00 -4.25 -13.07
N GLN A 208 -4.30 -3.87 -11.81
CA GLN A 208 -3.25 -3.70 -10.81
C GLN A 208 -2.84 -5.05 -10.23
N LYS A 209 -1.53 -5.25 -10.15
CA LYS A 209 -0.90 -6.40 -9.52
C LYS A 209 -0.65 -6.08 -8.05
N VAL A 210 -1.06 -6.98 -7.18
CA VAL A 210 -0.72 -7.01 -5.77
C VAL A 210 0.30 -8.12 -5.57
N GLU A 211 1.44 -7.80 -4.99
CA GLU A 211 2.55 -8.72 -4.79
C GLU A 211 3.02 -8.70 -3.33
N VAL A 212 3.52 -9.83 -2.86
CA VAL A 212 4.10 -9.94 -1.53
C VAL A 212 5.44 -9.19 -1.49
N ASP A 213 5.57 -8.18 -0.63
CA ASP A 213 6.83 -7.48 -0.43
C ASP A 213 7.71 -8.30 0.52
N LYS A 214 8.48 -9.23 -0.05
CA LYS A 214 9.37 -10.12 0.71
C LYS A 214 10.40 -9.34 1.54
N SER A 215 10.85 -8.18 1.06
CA SER A 215 11.84 -7.36 1.77
C SER A 215 11.25 -6.71 3.01
N SER A 216 10.06 -6.12 2.89
CA SER A 216 9.36 -5.53 4.04
C SER A 216 8.86 -6.60 5.02
N ASN A 217 8.46 -7.79 4.54
CA ASN A 217 8.16 -8.91 5.42
C ASN A 217 9.41 -9.39 6.18
N LEU A 218 10.58 -9.46 5.53
CA LEU A 218 11.84 -9.77 6.20
C LEU A 218 12.14 -8.75 7.31
N SER A 219 11.96 -7.45 7.05
CA SER A 219 12.14 -6.40 8.06
C SER A 219 11.14 -6.54 9.22
N LEU A 220 9.87 -6.86 8.93
CA LEU A 220 8.84 -7.02 9.96
C LEU A 220 9.07 -8.23 10.87
N TYR A 221 9.47 -9.36 10.29
CA TYR A 221 9.55 -10.66 10.96
C TYR A 221 10.97 -11.08 11.35
N GLY A 222 11.99 -10.35 10.90
CA GLY A 222 13.40 -10.67 11.11
C GLY A 222 13.88 -11.93 10.37
N LYS A 223 13.02 -12.56 9.56
CA LYS A 223 13.30 -13.75 8.77
C LYS A 223 12.43 -13.82 7.53
N LEU A 224 12.83 -14.66 6.57
CA LEU A 224 11.94 -15.03 5.46
C LEU A 224 10.77 -15.85 6.00
N VAL A 225 9.57 -15.52 5.56
CA VAL A 225 8.32 -16.10 6.05
C VAL A 225 7.47 -16.59 4.89
N ASN A 226 6.73 -17.67 5.12
CA ASN A 226 5.66 -18.09 4.22
C ASN A 226 4.41 -17.27 4.55
N VAL A 227 3.76 -16.71 3.53
CA VAL A 227 2.53 -15.91 3.65
C VAL A 227 1.42 -16.71 4.32
N ALA A 228 1.29 -18.00 4.02
CA ALA A 228 0.30 -18.88 4.65
C ALA A 228 0.50 -18.98 6.17
N ASP A 229 1.75 -19.06 6.62
CA ASP A 229 2.06 -19.15 8.05
C ASP A 229 1.85 -17.81 8.77
N VAL A 230 2.09 -16.70 8.08
CA VAL A 230 1.79 -15.36 8.61
C VAL A 230 0.28 -15.17 8.79
N PHE A 231 -0.51 -15.52 7.77
CA PHE A 231 -1.97 -15.45 7.85
C PHE A 231 -2.51 -16.36 8.94
N ALA A 232 -2.01 -17.59 9.07
CA ALA A 232 -2.37 -18.52 10.14
C ALA A 232 -1.82 -18.14 11.55
N ASN A 233 -1.27 -16.93 11.73
CA ASN A 233 -0.68 -16.44 12.99
C ASN A 233 0.43 -17.34 13.57
N ARG A 234 1.12 -18.13 12.75
CA ARG A 234 2.20 -19.05 13.19
C ARG A 234 3.57 -18.38 13.29
N VAL A 235 3.64 -17.09 12.95
CA VAL A 235 4.87 -16.30 12.93
C VAL A 235 4.73 -15.07 13.82
N SER A 236 5.68 -14.85 14.72
CA SER A 236 5.74 -13.64 15.55
C SER A 236 6.51 -12.52 14.85
N ALA A 237 5.96 -11.31 14.82
CA ALA A 237 6.65 -10.12 14.32
C ALA A 237 7.69 -9.62 15.34
N THR A 238 8.74 -8.95 14.85
CA THR A 238 9.73 -8.28 15.69
C THR A 238 9.09 -7.11 16.44
N SER A 239 8.20 -6.37 15.77
CA SER A 239 7.52 -5.19 16.31
C SER A 239 6.11 -5.52 16.85
N LEU A 240 6.05 -6.32 17.91
CA LEU A 240 4.79 -6.80 18.49
C LEU A 240 3.81 -5.68 18.89
N ASN A 241 4.31 -4.56 19.41
CA ASN A 241 3.45 -3.45 19.85
C ASN A 241 2.62 -2.86 18.69
N VAL A 242 3.27 -2.59 17.55
CA VAL A 242 2.63 -2.00 16.37
C VAL A 242 1.60 -2.96 15.77
N VAL A 243 1.97 -4.24 15.66
CA VAL A 243 1.06 -5.29 15.15
C VAL A 243 -0.15 -5.49 16.09
N ASN A 244 0.07 -5.52 17.40
CA ASN A 244 -1.02 -5.65 18.38
C ASN A 244 -1.95 -4.43 18.37
N ASN A 245 -1.40 -3.22 18.20
CA ASN A 245 -2.20 -2.01 18.06
C ASN A 245 -3.09 -2.06 16.82
N LEU A 246 -2.55 -2.50 15.68
CA LEU A 246 -3.30 -2.72 14.44
C LEU A 246 -4.44 -3.72 14.64
N LYS A 247 -4.15 -4.90 15.20
CA LYS A 247 -5.17 -5.92 15.49
C LYS A 247 -6.26 -5.39 16.42
N ASN A 248 -5.87 -4.66 17.47
CA ASN A 248 -6.80 -4.05 18.41
C ASN A 248 -7.70 -3.01 17.75
N LYS A 249 -7.14 -2.18 16.84
CA LYS A 249 -7.89 -1.17 16.09
C LYS A 249 -8.92 -1.85 15.17
N LEU A 250 -8.47 -2.84 14.39
CA LEU A 250 -9.33 -3.58 13.47
C LEU A 250 -10.45 -4.33 14.18
N ARG A 251 -10.19 -4.92 15.35
CA ARG A 251 -11.22 -5.54 16.19
C ARG A 251 -12.30 -4.57 16.64
N LYS A 252 -11.95 -3.32 16.93
CA LYS A 252 -12.93 -2.28 17.33
C LYS A 252 -13.78 -1.81 16.15
N LEU A 253 -13.19 -1.73 14.96
CA LEU A 253 -13.85 -1.22 13.76
C LEU A 253 -14.67 -2.30 13.04
N SER A 254 -14.34 -3.56 13.25
CA SER A 254 -14.98 -4.71 12.61
C SER A 254 -15.15 -5.83 13.64
N PRO A 255 -16.15 -5.71 14.53
CA PRO A 255 -16.44 -6.74 15.54
C PRO A 255 -16.94 -8.07 14.92
#